data_AF-A0A1F7TPT5-F1
#
_entry.id   AF-A0A1F7TPT5-F1
#
_cell.length_a   1.000
_cell.length_b   1.000
_cell.length_c   1.000
_cell.angle_alpha   90.00
_cell.angle_beta   90.00
_cell.angle_gamma   90.00
#
_symmetry.space_group_name_H-M   'P 1'
#
loop_
_entity.id
_entity.type
_entity.pdbx_description
1 polymer ?
#
loop_
_entity_poly.entity_id
_entity_poly.type
_entity_poly.pdbx_seq_one_letter_code
_entity_poly.pdbx_strand_id
1 'polypeptide(L)'
;MFENGVPGLPEAAAKEGLTPLEYMRRYGVFTVKDQIYEVHMTELPPAQVEGAETDPLTGAVRKDGQVIGHMSQGKPREGFATPSKKLEFFSPTMAEWKWEDQALPRYEKTHVYWRDLDRSQNEFDLLPNYRLPTLIHTRSAVKWLYEITHNNPLWVHAGDARRLGVRTGDLVRVETEIGRFVTRCWVTEGLKPGIVAMAHHLGRWRLHEEMGAPRLASSLVRLEESGGRFQMRQVHGAEPFKSQDPDTERIWWREVGVNQNLTFPVNPDPVSGMHCWHQRVKVFKADRGERYGDIQVDTAKSFEHYKKWMEMARPAPGPGGLRRPLWFFRPNRPQPEAYKLPG
;
A
#
# COMPACT_ATOMS: atom_id res chain seq x y z
N MET A 1 11.38 -14.12 23.49
CA MET A 1 10.03 -13.97 22.87
C MET A 1 9.27 -15.29 22.89
N PHE A 2 9.78 -16.35 22.25
CA PHE A 2 9.04 -17.61 22.09
C PHE A 2 8.79 -18.41 23.38
N GLU A 3 9.66 -18.30 24.37
CA GLU A 3 9.52 -19.06 25.63
C GLU A 3 8.43 -18.51 26.57
N ASN A 4 8.23 -17.20 26.59
CA ASN A 4 7.35 -16.55 27.60
C ASN A 4 6.25 -15.67 26.97
N GLY A 5 6.28 -15.44 25.66
CA GLY A 5 5.43 -14.47 24.98
C GLY A 5 4.32 -15.06 24.12
N VAL A 6 4.29 -16.37 23.93
CA VAL A 6 3.31 -17.05 23.07
C VAL A 6 2.60 -18.14 23.89
N PRO A 7 1.36 -17.88 24.35
CA PRO A 7 0.60 -18.86 25.13
C PRO A 7 0.45 -20.18 24.39
N GLY A 8 0.74 -21.31 25.06
CA GLY A 8 0.59 -22.66 24.50
C GLY A 8 1.77 -23.15 23.65
N LEU A 9 2.68 -22.27 23.23
CA LEU A 9 3.85 -22.67 22.42
C LEU A 9 4.86 -23.49 23.22
N PRO A 10 5.23 -23.14 24.47
CA PRO A 10 6.13 -23.97 25.28
C PRO A 10 5.62 -25.40 25.47
N GLU A 11 4.33 -25.56 25.74
CA GLU A 11 3.71 -26.85 25.94
C GLU A 11 3.64 -27.66 24.64
N ALA A 12 3.35 -27.01 23.51
CA ALA A 12 3.36 -27.66 22.20
C ALA A 12 4.77 -28.11 21.78
N ALA A 13 5.78 -27.27 22.00
CA ALA A 13 7.17 -27.60 21.71
C ALA A 13 7.67 -28.77 22.57
N ALA A 14 7.36 -28.75 23.88
CA ALA A 14 7.74 -29.81 24.81
C ALA A 14 7.16 -31.18 24.44
N LYS A 15 5.94 -31.24 23.89
CA LYS A 15 5.33 -32.50 23.42
C LYS A 15 6.12 -33.17 22.30
N GLU A 16 6.92 -32.41 21.56
CA GLU A 16 7.80 -32.91 20.50
C GLU A 16 9.26 -33.01 20.92
N GLY A 17 9.58 -32.76 22.20
CA GLY A 17 10.96 -32.70 22.68
C GLY A 17 11.76 -31.53 22.09
N LEU A 18 11.07 -30.46 21.67
CA LEU A 18 11.67 -29.27 21.09
C LEU A 18 11.64 -28.11 22.08
N THR A 19 12.62 -27.21 22.00
CA THR A 19 12.47 -25.86 22.55
C THR A 19 11.48 -25.05 21.71
N PRO A 20 10.84 -23.99 22.27
CA PRO A 20 9.96 -23.10 21.50
C PRO A 20 10.61 -22.52 20.24
N LEU A 21 11.91 -22.22 20.29
CA LEU A 21 12.66 -21.72 19.14
C LEU A 21 12.83 -22.79 18.06
N GLU A 22 13.12 -24.03 18.43
CA GLU A 22 13.25 -25.15 17.49
C GLU A 22 11.91 -25.50 16.85
N TYR A 23 10.82 -25.51 17.63
CA TYR A 23 9.47 -25.67 17.10
C TYR A 23 9.18 -24.61 16.03
N MET A 24 9.43 -23.33 16.34
CA MET A 24 9.20 -22.24 15.38
C MET A 24 10.14 -22.27 14.18
N ARG A 25 11.38 -22.77 14.32
CA ARG A 25 12.29 -22.99 13.18
C ARG A 25 11.79 -24.11 12.26
N ARG A 26 11.19 -25.15 12.83
CA ARG A 26 10.66 -26.29 12.07
C ARG A 26 9.36 -25.95 11.35
N TYR A 27 8.40 -25.36 12.05
CA TYR A 27 7.04 -25.15 11.54
C TYR A 27 6.79 -23.73 11.02
N GLY A 28 7.55 -22.73 11.47
CA GLY A 28 7.41 -21.32 11.04
C GLY A 28 6.16 -20.61 11.57
N VAL A 29 5.16 -21.33 12.08
CA VAL A 29 3.88 -20.78 12.57
C VAL A 29 3.34 -21.60 13.74
N PHE A 30 2.62 -20.96 14.65
CA PHE A 30 1.90 -21.60 15.75
C PHE A 30 0.54 -20.93 15.97
N THR A 31 -0.53 -21.72 16.01
CA THR A 31 -1.90 -21.24 16.21
C THR A 31 -2.20 -21.18 17.70
N VAL A 32 -2.27 -19.96 18.26
CA VAL A 32 -2.55 -19.74 19.69
C VAL A 32 -4.02 -20.03 20.02
N LYS A 33 -4.94 -19.62 19.15
CA LYS A 33 -6.37 -19.88 19.24
C LYS A 33 -6.89 -20.11 17.82
N ASP A 34 -7.73 -21.12 17.66
CA ASP A 34 -8.40 -21.44 16.41
C ASP A 34 -9.91 -21.16 16.52
N GLN A 35 -10.59 -21.07 15.38
CA GLN A 35 -12.05 -20.89 15.29
C GLN A 35 -12.58 -19.69 16.09
N ILE A 36 -11.83 -18.58 16.08
CA ILE A 36 -12.24 -17.34 16.76
C ILE A 36 -13.33 -16.66 15.91
N TYR A 37 -14.58 -16.98 16.20
CA TYR A 37 -15.76 -16.36 15.61
C TYR A 37 -16.62 -15.70 16.68
N GLU A 38 -17.54 -14.83 16.25
CA GLU A 38 -18.57 -14.24 17.11
C GLU A 38 -18.06 -13.60 18.41
N VAL A 39 -16.84 -13.05 18.42
CA VAL A 39 -16.26 -12.41 19.63
C VAL A 39 -17.19 -11.32 20.18
N HIS A 40 -17.88 -10.60 19.30
CA HIS A 40 -18.89 -9.59 19.65
C HIS A 40 -20.11 -10.15 20.41
N MET A 41 -20.35 -11.46 20.36
CA MET A 41 -21.41 -12.17 21.09
C MET A 41 -20.93 -12.71 22.44
N THR A 42 -19.68 -12.47 22.84
CA THR A 42 -19.21 -12.83 24.18
C THR A 42 -20.04 -12.11 25.24
N GLU A 43 -20.55 -12.86 26.22
CA GLU A 43 -21.32 -12.28 27.32
C GLU A 43 -20.41 -11.44 28.22
N LEU A 44 -20.86 -10.24 28.59
CA LEU A 44 -20.14 -9.45 29.58
C LEU A 44 -20.16 -10.19 30.93
N PRO A 45 -19.01 -10.35 31.61
CA PRO A 45 -18.97 -10.96 32.92
C PRO A 45 -19.88 -10.22 33.92
N PRO A 46 -20.57 -10.91 34.85
CA PRO A 46 -21.47 -10.28 35.81
C PRO A 46 -20.83 -9.10 36.57
N ALA A 47 -19.56 -9.21 36.96
CA ALA A 47 -18.83 -8.13 37.64
C ALA A 47 -18.65 -6.86 36.79
N GLN A 48 -18.61 -6.99 35.45
CA GLN A 48 -18.58 -5.82 34.55
C GLN A 48 -19.96 -5.18 34.42
N VAL A 49 -21.04 -5.97 34.50
CA VAL A 49 -22.43 -5.52 34.40
C VAL A 49 -22.97 -4.98 35.71
N GLU A 50 -22.37 -5.34 36.86
CA GLU A 50 -22.76 -4.82 38.16
C GLU A 50 -22.69 -3.28 38.20
N GLY A 51 -23.80 -2.63 38.53
CA GLY A 51 -23.93 -1.17 38.52
C GLY A 51 -24.04 -0.54 37.12
N ALA A 52 -24.15 -1.35 36.06
CA ALA A 52 -24.40 -0.86 34.70
C ALA A 52 -25.89 -0.64 34.45
N GLU A 53 -26.22 0.40 33.68
CA GLU A 53 -27.56 0.71 33.23
C GLU A 53 -27.74 0.32 31.77
N THR A 54 -28.92 -0.20 31.42
CA THR A 54 -29.26 -0.50 30.03
C THR A 54 -30.20 0.56 29.49
N ASP A 55 -29.81 1.21 28.39
CA ASP A 55 -30.67 2.13 27.66
C ASP A 55 -31.80 1.34 26.97
N PRO A 56 -33.07 1.57 27.31
CA PRO A 56 -34.19 0.79 26.77
C PRO A 56 -34.45 1.05 25.28
N LEU A 57 -34.04 2.21 24.76
CA LEU A 57 -34.24 2.58 23.36
C LEU A 57 -33.13 2.00 22.48
N THR A 58 -31.88 2.16 22.92
CA THR A 58 -30.73 1.77 22.10
C THR A 58 -30.23 0.36 22.41
N GLY A 59 -30.53 -0.17 23.60
CA GLY A 59 -29.97 -1.42 24.15
C GLY A 59 -28.52 -1.31 24.60
N ALA A 60 -27.95 -0.09 24.66
CA ALA A 60 -26.58 0.12 25.11
C ALA A 60 -26.44 -0.18 26.61
N VAL A 61 -25.43 -0.97 26.98
CA VAL A 61 -25.09 -1.25 28.38
C VAL A 61 -24.02 -0.25 28.79
N ARG A 62 -24.33 0.61 29.77
CA ARG A 62 -23.49 1.72 30.19
C ARG A 62 -23.03 1.57 31.64
N LYS A 63 -21.77 1.85 31.90
CA LYS A 63 -21.19 1.92 33.24
C LYS A 63 -20.30 3.15 33.32
N ASP A 64 -20.46 3.96 34.36
CA ASP A 64 -19.72 5.21 34.55
C ASP A 64 -19.76 6.15 33.32
N GLY A 65 -20.91 6.22 32.66
CA GLY A 65 -21.14 7.01 31.45
C GLY A 65 -20.58 6.40 30.15
N GLN A 66 -19.82 5.31 30.20
CA GLN A 66 -19.23 4.64 29.03
C GLN A 66 -20.06 3.45 28.57
N VAL A 67 -20.18 3.25 27.25
CA VAL A 67 -20.80 2.05 26.69
C VAL A 67 -19.82 0.89 26.77
N ILE A 68 -20.12 -0.09 27.63
CA ILE A 68 -19.28 -1.27 27.84
C ILE A 68 -19.72 -2.47 26.99
N GLY A 69 -20.97 -2.48 26.55
CA GLY A 69 -21.53 -3.53 25.70
C GLY A 69 -22.88 -3.16 25.11
N HIS A 70 -23.54 -4.16 24.52
CA HIS A 70 -24.87 -4.02 23.92
C HIS A 70 -25.74 -5.24 24.21
N MET A 71 -27.03 -5.01 24.46
CA MET A 71 -28.00 -6.10 24.64
C MET A 71 -28.29 -6.77 23.31
N SER A 72 -27.89 -8.05 23.20
CA SER A 72 -28.13 -8.88 22.03
C SER A 72 -28.66 -10.24 22.46
N GLN A 73 -29.76 -10.68 21.84
CA GLN A 73 -30.45 -11.93 22.16
C GLN A 73 -30.74 -12.10 23.66
N GLY A 74 -31.20 -11.03 24.31
CA GLY A 74 -31.58 -11.03 25.72
C GLY A 74 -30.41 -11.00 26.72
N LYS A 75 -29.16 -10.86 26.25
CA LYS A 75 -27.98 -10.85 27.12
C LYS A 75 -27.07 -9.65 26.89
N PRO A 76 -26.37 -9.14 27.92
CA PRO A 76 -25.36 -8.09 27.77
C PRO A 76 -24.11 -8.69 27.11
N ARG A 77 -23.78 -8.25 25.89
CA ARG A 77 -22.62 -8.75 25.14
C ARG A 77 -21.56 -7.67 24.95
N GLU A 78 -20.31 -8.08 24.78
CA GLU A 78 -19.18 -7.16 24.52
C GLU A 78 -19.42 -6.28 23.29
N GLY A 79 -20.06 -6.83 22.24
CA GLY A 79 -20.36 -6.15 20.99
C GLY A 79 -19.12 -5.90 20.13
N PHE A 80 -19.30 -5.09 19.08
CA PHE A 80 -18.20 -4.71 18.19
C PHE A 80 -17.26 -3.70 18.85
N ALA A 81 -16.03 -3.58 18.34
CA ALA A 81 -15.04 -2.59 18.80
C ALA A 81 -15.34 -1.16 18.31
N THR A 82 -16.61 -0.76 18.32
CA THR A 82 -17.12 0.57 17.97
C THR A 82 -17.61 1.30 19.22
N PRO A 83 -17.73 2.63 19.21
CA PRO A 83 -18.30 3.38 20.34
C PRO A 83 -19.70 2.90 20.75
N SER A 84 -20.55 2.54 19.77
CA SER A 84 -21.91 2.04 20.04
C SER A 84 -21.97 0.55 20.40
N LYS A 85 -20.86 -0.19 20.30
CA LYS A 85 -20.80 -1.66 20.42
C LYS A 85 -21.62 -2.42 19.38
N LYS A 86 -22.07 -1.74 18.33
CA LYS A 86 -22.79 -2.29 17.17
C LYS A 86 -21.97 -2.18 15.89
N LEU A 87 -22.43 -2.84 14.83
CA LEU A 87 -22.02 -2.50 13.48
C LEU A 87 -22.60 -1.12 13.13
N GLU A 88 -21.74 -0.10 12.97
CA GLU A 88 -22.15 1.27 12.70
C GLU A 88 -22.37 1.48 11.20
N PHE A 89 -23.63 1.42 10.76
CA PHE A 89 -23.99 1.82 9.38
C PHE A 89 -23.89 3.33 9.20
N PHE A 90 -24.47 4.09 10.14
CA PHE A 90 -24.17 5.50 10.35
C PHE A 90 -23.02 5.60 11.36
N SER A 91 -21.98 6.37 11.06
CA SER A 91 -20.86 6.64 11.97
C SER A 91 -20.99 8.02 12.60
N PRO A 92 -21.40 8.11 13.89
CA PRO A 92 -21.36 9.36 14.64
C PRO A 92 -19.95 9.94 14.71
N THR A 93 -18.93 9.06 14.74
CA THR A 93 -17.52 9.47 14.71
C THR A 93 -17.23 10.32 13.49
N MET A 94 -17.66 9.90 12.30
CA MET A 94 -17.40 10.69 11.09
C MET A 94 -18.10 12.06 11.16
N ALA A 95 -19.36 12.10 11.57
CA ALA A 95 -20.10 13.36 11.71
C ALA A 95 -19.47 14.33 12.72
N GLU A 96 -19.16 13.87 13.93
CA GLU A 96 -18.54 14.69 14.98
C GLU A 96 -17.13 15.17 14.60
N TRP A 97 -16.45 14.44 13.72
CA TRP A 97 -15.11 14.75 13.24
C TRP A 97 -15.11 15.56 11.94
N LYS A 98 -16.19 16.32 11.73
CA LYS A 98 -16.40 17.22 10.60
C LYS A 98 -16.58 16.50 9.28
N TRP A 99 -16.88 15.20 9.23
CA TRP A 99 -17.05 14.39 8.00
C TRP A 99 -18.49 13.86 7.87
N GLU A 100 -19.49 14.71 8.06
CA GLU A 100 -20.92 14.34 8.08
C GLU A 100 -21.39 13.72 6.76
N ASP A 101 -20.86 14.20 5.64
CA ASP A 101 -21.10 13.68 4.28
C ASP A 101 -20.54 12.28 4.05
N GLN A 102 -19.66 11.80 4.93
CA GLN A 102 -19.10 10.44 4.91
C GLN A 102 -19.57 9.58 6.10
N ALA A 103 -20.58 10.04 6.85
CA ALA A 103 -21.13 9.27 7.96
C ALA A 103 -21.90 8.03 7.52
N LEU A 104 -22.26 7.92 6.24
CA LEU A 104 -22.90 6.76 5.62
C LEU A 104 -22.08 6.29 4.40
N PRO A 105 -22.08 4.98 4.08
CA PRO A 105 -21.54 4.49 2.83
C PRO A 105 -22.20 5.17 1.63
N ARG A 106 -21.40 5.74 0.73
CA ARG A 106 -21.86 6.40 -0.49
C ARG A 106 -20.90 6.19 -1.64
N TYR A 107 -21.38 6.51 -2.84
CA TYR A 107 -20.50 6.65 -3.99
C TYR A 107 -19.67 7.92 -3.85
N GLU A 108 -18.34 7.77 -3.95
CA GLU A 108 -17.38 8.86 -4.04
C GLU A 108 -16.69 8.83 -5.40
N LYS A 109 -16.57 10.00 -6.04
CA LYS A 109 -15.81 10.14 -7.28
C LYS A 109 -14.32 9.95 -6.97
N THR A 110 -13.67 8.98 -7.62
CA THR A 110 -12.22 8.76 -7.49
C THR A 110 -11.40 9.90 -8.11
N HIS A 111 -10.17 10.09 -7.62
CA HIS A 111 -9.22 11.09 -8.14
C HIS A 111 -8.74 10.80 -9.57
N VAL A 112 -8.83 9.55 -10.03
CA VAL A 112 -8.61 9.16 -11.43
C VAL A 112 -9.94 8.68 -12.03
N TYR A 113 -10.87 9.62 -12.23
CA TYR A 113 -12.18 9.27 -12.76
C TYR A 113 -12.14 9.08 -14.27
N TRP A 114 -12.58 7.91 -14.73
CA TRP A 114 -12.48 7.50 -16.13
C TRP A 114 -13.14 8.45 -17.15
N ARG A 115 -14.17 9.21 -16.75
CA ARG A 115 -14.81 10.22 -17.63
C ARG A 115 -14.05 11.54 -17.70
N ASP A 116 -13.17 11.81 -16.75
CA ASP A 116 -12.35 13.02 -16.74
C ASP A 116 -11.06 12.84 -17.55
N LEU A 117 -10.76 11.61 -18.00
CA LEU A 117 -9.58 11.30 -18.80
C LEU A 117 -9.77 11.72 -20.26
N ASP A 118 -8.90 12.60 -20.73
CA ASP A 118 -8.88 13.03 -22.12
C ASP A 118 -8.04 12.08 -22.99
N ARG A 119 -8.74 11.16 -23.67
CA ARG A 119 -8.13 10.18 -24.57
C ARG A 119 -7.44 10.82 -25.78
N SER A 120 -7.83 12.04 -26.19
CA SER A 120 -7.16 12.77 -27.26
C SER A 120 -5.77 13.26 -26.85
N GLN A 121 -5.55 13.47 -25.55
CA GLN A 121 -4.28 13.88 -24.94
C GLN A 121 -3.45 12.69 -24.44
N ASN A 122 -3.78 11.48 -24.90
CA ASN A 122 -3.17 10.22 -24.47
C ASN A 122 -3.25 9.97 -22.97
N GLU A 123 -4.35 10.36 -22.32
CA GLU A 123 -4.52 10.11 -20.89
C GLU A 123 -5.05 8.71 -20.59
N PHE A 124 -4.51 8.13 -19.52
CA PHE A 124 -4.84 6.80 -19.03
C PHE A 124 -4.92 6.78 -17.51
N ASP A 125 -5.67 5.82 -16.97
CA ASP A 125 -5.50 5.35 -15.60
C ASP A 125 -4.36 4.32 -15.58
N LEU A 126 -3.29 4.61 -14.83
CA LEU A 126 -2.24 3.66 -14.54
C LEU A 126 -2.59 2.91 -13.25
N LEU A 127 -2.71 1.58 -13.38
CA LEU A 127 -2.79 0.63 -12.28
C LEU A 127 -1.38 0.14 -11.89
N PRO A 128 -0.78 0.63 -10.79
CA PRO A 128 0.64 0.36 -10.52
C PRO A 128 0.88 -0.80 -9.54
N ASN A 129 -0.17 -1.32 -8.90
CA ASN A 129 -0.08 -2.07 -7.65
C ASN A 129 -0.62 -3.51 -7.74
N TYR A 130 -0.85 -4.03 -8.94
CA TYR A 130 -1.19 -5.45 -9.11
C TYR A 130 0.00 -6.35 -8.73
N ARG A 131 -0.29 -7.61 -8.37
CA ARG A 131 0.71 -8.55 -7.88
C ARG A 131 1.15 -9.53 -8.94
N LEU A 132 2.46 -9.69 -9.04
CA LEU A 132 3.07 -10.75 -9.82
C LEU A 132 3.19 -11.98 -8.91
N PRO A 133 2.76 -13.18 -9.35
CA PRO A 133 2.77 -14.37 -8.51
C PRO A 133 4.19 -14.79 -8.10
N THR A 134 5.21 -14.37 -8.86
CA THR A 134 6.62 -14.70 -8.65
C THR A 134 7.33 -13.76 -7.67
N LEU A 135 6.75 -12.60 -7.33
CA LEU A 135 7.46 -11.55 -6.57
C LEU A 135 6.62 -11.01 -5.40
N ILE A 136 7.26 -10.84 -4.24
CA ILE A 136 6.67 -10.22 -3.04
C ILE A 136 7.22 -8.80 -2.90
N HIS A 137 6.45 -7.83 -3.41
CA HIS A 137 6.92 -6.44 -3.55
C HIS A 137 8.32 -6.41 -4.20
N THR A 138 9.20 -5.55 -3.69
CA THR A 138 10.57 -5.37 -4.15
C THR A 138 11.60 -6.12 -3.30
N ARG A 139 11.16 -7.12 -2.52
CA ARG A 139 12.02 -7.89 -1.60
C ARG A 139 12.49 -9.23 -2.16
N SER A 140 11.91 -9.68 -3.28
CA SER A 140 12.21 -10.96 -3.92
C SER A 140 13.45 -10.93 -4.83
N ALA A 141 14.52 -10.25 -4.42
CA ALA A 141 15.76 -10.08 -5.18
C ALA A 141 16.62 -11.36 -5.18
N VAL A 142 16.08 -12.46 -5.68
CA VAL A 142 16.74 -13.77 -5.76
C VAL A 142 16.74 -14.28 -7.20
N LYS A 143 17.85 -14.93 -7.58
CA LYS A 143 18.16 -15.47 -8.92
C LYS A 143 16.97 -16.17 -9.59
N TRP A 144 16.40 -17.17 -8.93
CA TRP A 144 15.36 -18.03 -9.50
C TRP A 144 14.06 -17.28 -9.83
N LEU A 145 13.70 -16.28 -9.03
CA LEU A 145 12.49 -15.50 -9.25
C LEU A 145 12.69 -14.46 -10.35
N TYR A 146 13.89 -13.86 -10.44
CA TYR A 146 14.23 -12.91 -11.50
C TYR A 146 14.41 -13.59 -12.86
N GLU A 147 14.87 -14.84 -12.89
CA GLU A 147 14.90 -15.62 -14.13
C GLU A 147 13.50 -15.72 -14.77
N ILE A 148 12.45 -15.90 -13.95
CA ILE A 148 11.06 -15.95 -14.42
C ILE A 148 10.51 -14.54 -14.68
N THR A 149 10.83 -13.55 -13.83
CA THR A 149 10.27 -12.19 -13.92
C THR A 149 11.30 -11.14 -13.53
N HIS A 150 12.07 -10.68 -14.51
CA HIS A 150 13.11 -9.66 -14.33
C HIS A 150 12.67 -8.25 -14.76
N ASN A 151 11.67 -8.08 -15.63
CA ASN A 151 11.20 -6.75 -16.06
C ASN A 151 9.71 -6.50 -15.76
N ASN A 152 9.32 -5.22 -15.75
CA ASN A 152 7.96 -4.74 -15.53
C ASN A 152 7.53 -3.83 -16.69
N PRO A 153 7.30 -4.37 -17.90
CA PRO A 153 6.82 -3.56 -19.00
C PRO A 153 5.46 -2.91 -18.67
N LEU A 154 5.18 -1.77 -19.30
CA LEU A 154 3.86 -1.16 -19.28
C LEU A 154 2.93 -2.01 -20.14
N TRP A 155 1.92 -2.61 -19.52
CA TRP A 155 0.88 -3.32 -20.24
C TRP A 155 -0.08 -2.32 -20.89
N VAL A 156 -0.31 -2.50 -22.18
CA VAL A 156 -1.14 -1.60 -22.99
C VAL A 156 -2.16 -2.44 -23.77
N HIS A 157 -3.42 -2.03 -23.72
CA HIS A 157 -4.47 -2.68 -24.49
C HIS A 157 -4.18 -2.62 -26.01
N ALA A 158 -4.45 -3.69 -26.76
CA ALA A 158 -4.16 -3.79 -28.19
C ALA A 158 -4.70 -2.62 -29.04
N GLY A 159 -5.93 -2.15 -28.76
CA GLY A 159 -6.51 -0.99 -29.43
C GLY A 159 -5.79 0.33 -29.11
N ASP A 160 -5.31 0.49 -27.88
CA ASP A 160 -4.56 1.68 -27.47
C ASP A 160 -3.13 1.66 -28.02
N ALA A 161 -2.50 0.49 -28.07
CA ALA A 161 -1.19 0.31 -28.69
C ALA A 161 -1.21 0.70 -30.18
N ARG A 162 -2.25 0.30 -30.93
CA ARG A 162 -2.45 0.73 -32.32
C ARG A 162 -2.59 2.25 -32.44
N ARG A 163 -3.40 2.88 -31.58
CA ARG A 163 -3.60 4.33 -31.55
C ARG A 163 -2.30 5.09 -31.24
N LEU A 164 -1.49 4.56 -30.33
CA LEU A 164 -0.20 5.12 -29.93
C LEU A 164 0.94 4.81 -30.91
N GLY A 165 0.74 3.90 -31.88
CA GLY A 165 1.77 3.49 -32.84
C GLY A 165 2.92 2.69 -32.21
N VAL A 166 2.60 1.87 -31.20
CA VAL A 166 3.57 1.05 -30.46
C VAL A 166 3.22 -0.44 -30.52
N ARG A 167 4.25 -1.29 -30.41
CA ARG A 167 4.15 -2.75 -30.34
C ARG A 167 4.86 -3.26 -29.09
N THR A 168 4.66 -4.54 -28.77
CA THR A 168 5.40 -5.19 -27.69
C THR A 168 6.90 -5.04 -27.91
N GLY A 169 7.61 -4.62 -26.87
CA GLY A 169 9.04 -4.36 -26.89
C GLY A 169 9.44 -2.92 -27.25
N ASP A 170 8.55 -2.14 -27.88
CA ASP A 170 8.82 -0.71 -28.15
C ASP A 170 8.97 0.07 -26.83
N LEU A 171 9.77 1.11 -26.85
CA LEU A 171 9.88 2.03 -25.71
C LEU A 171 8.72 3.02 -25.69
N VAL A 172 8.21 3.26 -24.49
CA VAL A 172 7.16 4.23 -24.21
C VAL A 172 7.61 5.15 -23.07
N ARG A 173 7.31 6.44 -23.22
CA ARG A 173 7.40 7.42 -22.14
C ARG A 173 6.06 7.52 -21.46
N VAL A 174 6.07 7.38 -20.14
CA VAL A 174 4.92 7.60 -19.26
C VAL A 174 5.17 8.89 -18.48
N GLU A 175 4.29 9.87 -18.64
CA GLU A 175 4.31 11.12 -17.89
C GLU A 175 3.30 11.10 -16.76
N THR A 176 3.74 11.53 -15.59
CA THR A 176 2.92 11.76 -14.40
C THR A 176 2.88 13.25 -14.08
N GLU A 177 2.13 13.64 -13.06
CA GLU A 177 2.06 15.05 -12.63
C GLU A 177 3.44 15.63 -12.25
N ILE A 178 4.31 14.80 -11.67
CA ILE A 178 5.58 15.25 -11.07
C ILE A 178 6.81 14.83 -11.87
N GLY A 179 6.65 14.08 -12.96
CA GLY A 179 7.80 13.49 -13.63
C GLY A 179 7.43 12.59 -14.81
N ARG A 180 8.38 11.75 -15.18
CA ARG A 180 8.23 10.76 -16.25
C ARG A 180 9.20 9.61 -16.11
N PHE A 181 8.87 8.48 -16.73
CA PHE A 181 9.78 7.35 -16.87
C PHE A 181 9.64 6.70 -18.25
N VAL A 182 10.68 6.02 -18.69
CA VAL A 182 10.72 5.31 -19.98
C VAL A 182 10.86 3.81 -19.74
N THR A 183 9.93 3.02 -20.26
CA THR A 183 9.90 1.55 -20.11
C THR A 183 9.50 0.88 -21.42
N ARG A 184 9.50 -0.46 -21.46
CA ARG A 184 8.97 -1.22 -22.59
C ARG A 184 7.45 -1.33 -22.53
N CYS A 185 6.83 -1.37 -23.70
CA CYS A 185 5.42 -1.73 -23.87
C CYS A 185 5.25 -3.26 -23.95
N TRP A 186 4.20 -3.79 -23.32
CA TRP A 186 3.68 -5.13 -23.53
C TRP A 186 2.23 -5.04 -23.99
N VAL A 187 1.96 -5.39 -25.25
CA VAL A 187 0.62 -5.31 -25.82
C VAL A 187 -0.18 -6.55 -25.46
N THR A 188 -1.39 -6.35 -24.93
CA THR A 188 -2.28 -7.43 -24.47
C THR A 188 -3.74 -7.07 -24.66
N GLU A 189 -4.62 -8.06 -24.73
CA GLU A 189 -6.08 -7.88 -24.67
C GLU A 189 -6.64 -8.13 -23.26
N GLY A 190 -5.79 -8.50 -22.30
CA GLY A 190 -6.16 -8.75 -20.89
C GLY A 190 -6.39 -7.48 -20.05
N LEU A 191 -6.52 -6.31 -20.69
CA LEU A 191 -6.75 -5.01 -20.04
C LEU A 191 -7.87 -4.26 -20.75
N LYS A 192 -8.64 -3.47 -20.01
CA LYS A 192 -9.66 -2.60 -20.59
C LYS A 192 -9.00 -1.42 -21.33
N PRO A 193 -9.52 -0.99 -22.51
CA PRO A 193 -9.07 0.25 -23.16
C PRO A 193 -9.16 1.47 -22.23
N GLY A 194 -8.13 2.33 -22.27
CA GLY A 194 -7.99 3.50 -21.41
C GLY A 194 -7.33 3.23 -20.05
N ILE A 195 -6.94 1.99 -19.77
CA ILE A 195 -6.16 1.59 -18.59
C ILE A 195 -4.81 1.05 -19.06
N VAL A 196 -3.76 1.44 -18.37
CA VAL A 196 -2.42 0.84 -18.48
C VAL A 196 -2.03 0.26 -17.13
N ALA A 197 -1.16 -0.74 -17.12
CA ALA A 197 -0.75 -1.39 -15.88
C ALA A 197 0.75 -1.66 -15.88
N MET A 198 1.42 -1.42 -14.76
CA MET A 198 2.83 -1.76 -14.61
C MET A 198 3.11 -2.18 -13.17
N ALA A 199 3.81 -3.30 -12.99
CA ALA A 199 4.06 -3.86 -11.67
C ALA A 199 5.09 -3.04 -10.87
N HIS A 200 4.85 -2.79 -9.59
CA HIS A 200 5.78 -2.09 -8.68
C HIS A 200 6.91 -2.97 -8.11
N HIS A 201 7.04 -4.23 -8.53
CA HIS A 201 7.91 -5.22 -7.90
C HIS A 201 9.40 -5.05 -8.26
N LEU A 202 9.68 -4.31 -9.32
CA LEU A 202 10.98 -4.24 -10.00
C LEU A 202 11.47 -2.79 -10.14
N GLY A 203 12.65 -2.58 -10.74
CA GLY A 203 13.26 -1.25 -10.87
C GLY A 203 14.10 -0.85 -9.66
N ARG A 204 14.72 -1.82 -8.97
CA ARG A 204 15.78 -1.48 -8.00
C ARG A 204 16.99 -0.92 -8.74
N TRP A 205 17.72 -0.04 -8.07
CA TRP A 205 18.87 0.64 -8.63
C TRP A 205 19.98 0.79 -7.60
N ARG A 206 21.19 1.03 -8.08
CA ARG A 206 22.42 1.24 -7.32
C ARG A 206 23.24 2.36 -7.95
N LEU A 207 24.00 3.09 -7.12
CA LEU A 207 24.87 4.19 -7.56
C LEU A 207 26.32 3.77 -7.77
N HIS A 208 26.70 2.62 -7.22
CA HIS A 208 28.05 2.09 -7.26
C HIS A 208 28.01 0.61 -7.68
N GLU A 209 29.13 0.10 -8.19
CA GLU A 209 29.15 -1.23 -8.80
C GLU A 209 28.84 -2.36 -7.80
N GLU A 210 29.53 -2.31 -6.67
CA GLU A 210 29.55 -3.39 -5.69
C GLU A 210 28.80 -3.04 -4.39
N MET A 211 27.97 -2.00 -4.39
CA MET A 211 27.26 -1.52 -3.19
C MET A 211 25.76 -1.36 -3.40
N GLY A 212 24.98 -1.78 -2.39
CA GLY A 212 23.54 -1.56 -2.33
C GLY A 212 22.74 -2.82 -2.72
N ALA A 213 21.79 -2.66 -3.64
CA ALA A 213 20.92 -3.75 -4.06
C ALA A 213 21.68 -4.84 -4.85
N PRO A 214 21.24 -6.11 -4.81
CA PRO A 214 21.89 -7.20 -5.54
C PRO A 214 22.02 -6.90 -7.04
N ARG A 215 23.20 -7.17 -7.62
CA ARG A 215 23.53 -6.89 -9.03
C ARG A 215 22.60 -7.61 -10.02
N LEU A 216 22.17 -8.82 -9.68
CA LEU A 216 21.21 -9.61 -10.48
C LEU A 216 19.80 -8.99 -10.55
N ALA A 217 19.50 -8.07 -9.64
CA ALA A 217 18.16 -7.53 -9.41
C ALA A 217 18.10 -6.00 -9.42
N SER A 218 19.16 -5.32 -9.85
CA SER A 218 19.22 -3.86 -9.82
C SER A 218 20.08 -3.26 -10.93
N SER A 219 19.67 -2.09 -11.41
CA SER A 219 20.41 -1.35 -12.44
C SER A 219 21.46 -0.44 -11.82
N LEU A 220 22.64 -0.34 -12.42
CA LEU A 220 23.56 0.76 -12.15
C LEU A 220 22.99 2.02 -12.80
N VAL A 221 22.87 3.09 -12.03
CA VAL A 221 22.33 4.37 -12.51
C VAL A 221 23.24 5.54 -12.16
N ARG A 222 23.17 6.60 -12.96
CA ARG A 222 23.69 7.92 -12.63
C ARG A 222 22.52 8.82 -12.25
N LEU A 223 22.69 9.59 -11.17
CA LEU A 223 21.77 10.64 -10.77
C LEU A 223 22.41 12.00 -11.02
N GLU A 224 21.65 12.87 -11.66
CA GLU A 224 21.99 14.28 -11.84
C GLU A 224 20.85 15.11 -11.23
N GLU A 225 21.22 16.11 -10.43
CA GLU A 225 20.28 17.03 -9.79
C GLU A 225 20.57 18.44 -10.28
N SER A 226 19.51 19.17 -10.62
CA SER A 226 19.59 20.59 -10.97
C SER A 226 18.30 21.30 -10.59
N GLY A 227 18.37 22.19 -9.61
CA GLY A 227 17.24 23.06 -9.24
C GLY A 227 16.01 22.30 -8.75
N GLY A 228 16.20 21.22 -7.99
CA GLY A 228 15.10 20.37 -7.48
C GLY A 228 14.58 19.35 -8.50
N ARG A 229 15.17 19.30 -9.70
CA ARG A 229 14.88 18.28 -10.72
C ARG A 229 15.93 17.20 -10.69
N PHE A 230 15.47 15.96 -10.55
CA PHE A 230 16.32 14.78 -10.58
C PHE A 230 16.17 14.09 -11.93
N GLN A 231 17.30 13.76 -12.55
CA GLN A 231 17.37 12.89 -13.71
C GLN A 231 18.16 11.64 -13.33
N MET A 232 17.51 10.48 -13.48
CA MET A 232 18.14 9.18 -13.36
C MET A 232 18.33 8.62 -14.76
N ARG A 233 19.56 8.20 -15.06
CA ARG A 233 19.89 7.47 -16.29
C ARG A 233 20.51 6.14 -15.98
N GLN A 234 20.02 5.09 -16.62
CA GLN A 234 20.62 3.77 -16.53
C GLN A 234 21.98 3.77 -17.23
N VAL A 235 23.01 3.28 -16.53
CA VAL A 235 24.33 3.01 -17.09
C VAL A 235 24.33 1.61 -17.71
N HIS A 236 23.98 0.60 -16.90
CA HIS A 236 23.68 -0.75 -17.35
C HIS A 236 22.73 -1.44 -16.36
N GLY A 237 22.12 -2.55 -16.77
CA GLY A 237 21.25 -3.36 -15.93
C GLY A 237 21.97 -4.53 -15.28
N ALA A 238 21.28 -5.66 -15.12
CA ALA A 238 21.92 -6.89 -14.66
C ALA A 238 22.91 -7.42 -15.72
N GLU A 239 24.01 -7.99 -15.23
CA GLU A 239 25.04 -8.62 -16.05
C GLU A 239 25.58 -9.85 -15.33
N PRO A 240 26.13 -10.85 -16.06
CA PRO A 240 26.94 -11.89 -15.45
C PRO A 240 28.07 -11.32 -14.58
N PHE A 241 28.27 -11.92 -13.41
CA PHE A 241 29.38 -11.56 -12.54
C PHE A 241 29.89 -12.78 -11.77
N LYS A 242 31.19 -12.77 -11.44
CA LYS A 242 31.82 -13.83 -10.65
C LYS A 242 31.43 -13.72 -9.17
N SER A 243 31.02 -14.83 -8.57
CA SER A 243 30.72 -14.90 -7.13
C SER A 243 30.99 -16.30 -6.58
N GLN A 244 30.65 -16.56 -5.31
CA GLN A 244 30.68 -17.91 -4.74
C GLN A 244 29.57 -18.81 -5.29
N ASP A 245 28.50 -18.22 -5.84
CA ASP A 245 27.44 -18.93 -6.55
C ASP A 245 27.78 -18.95 -8.05
N PRO A 246 28.13 -20.12 -8.64
CA PRO A 246 28.56 -20.20 -10.04
C PRO A 246 27.46 -19.82 -11.04
N ASP A 247 26.18 -19.80 -10.64
CA ASP A 247 25.11 -19.39 -11.56
C ASP A 247 25.06 -17.87 -11.78
N THR A 248 25.76 -17.06 -10.98
CA THR A 248 25.81 -15.61 -11.23
C THR A 248 26.52 -15.27 -12.54
N GLU A 249 27.37 -16.15 -13.05
CA GLU A 249 28.00 -16.02 -14.36
C GLU A 249 27.06 -16.43 -15.52
N ARG A 250 25.87 -16.97 -15.21
CA ARG A 250 24.88 -17.44 -16.20
C ARG A 250 23.68 -16.50 -16.36
N ILE A 251 23.66 -15.35 -15.69
CA ILE A 251 22.58 -14.36 -15.76
C ILE A 251 22.43 -13.88 -17.21
N TRP A 252 21.29 -14.17 -17.83
CA TRP A 252 21.02 -13.83 -19.23
C TRP A 252 20.16 -12.56 -19.41
N TRP A 253 19.44 -12.14 -18.37
CA TRP A 253 18.61 -10.94 -18.41
C TRP A 253 19.45 -9.68 -18.19
N ARG A 254 19.11 -8.62 -18.92
CA ARG A 254 19.73 -7.30 -18.77
C ARG A 254 18.81 -6.30 -18.09
N GLU A 255 17.52 -6.34 -18.39
CA GLU A 255 16.54 -5.45 -17.80
C GLU A 255 16.06 -5.98 -16.45
N VAL A 256 16.07 -5.12 -15.44
CA VAL A 256 15.62 -5.42 -14.06
C VAL A 256 14.43 -4.55 -13.63
N GLY A 257 13.64 -4.14 -14.63
CA GLY A 257 12.51 -3.22 -14.50
C GLY A 257 12.88 -1.74 -14.34
N VAL A 258 11.85 -0.90 -14.24
CA VAL A 258 11.92 0.56 -14.07
C VAL A 258 11.10 0.98 -12.86
N ASN A 259 11.62 1.91 -12.06
CA ASN A 259 10.99 2.35 -10.82
C ASN A 259 9.93 3.43 -11.05
N GLN A 260 8.72 3.02 -11.40
CA GLN A 260 7.61 3.96 -11.62
C GLN A 260 7.28 4.82 -10.38
N ASN A 261 7.42 4.27 -9.17
CA ASN A 261 6.99 4.91 -7.93
C ASN A 261 7.73 6.23 -7.65
N LEU A 262 8.95 6.40 -8.17
CA LEU A 262 9.69 7.66 -8.06
C LEU A 262 8.96 8.84 -8.72
N THR A 263 8.12 8.54 -9.72
CA THR A 263 7.35 9.55 -10.47
C THR A 263 5.94 9.75 -9.93
N PHE A 264 5.54 9.08 -8.85
CA PHE A 264 4.17 9.20 -8.35
C PHE A 264 4.03 10.38 -7.39
N PRO A 265 3.10 11.32 -7.64
CA PRO A 265 2.76 12.34 -6.67
C PRO A 265 2.20 11.74 -5.37
N VAL A 266 2.31 12.47 -4.27
CA VAL A 266 1.71 12.10 -2.99
C VAL A 266 0.21 12.40 -3.03
N ASN A 267 -0.61 11.35 -3.05
CA ASN A 267 -2.08 11.41 -3.09
C ASN A 267 -2.69 10.89 -1.78
N PRO A 268 -2.62 11.61 -0.65
CA PRO A 268 -3.15 11.11 0.63
C PRO A 268 -4.66 11.32 0.69
N ASP A 269 -5.44 10.25 0.82
CA ASP A 269 -6.87 10.33 1.13
C ASP A 269 -7.07 11.30 2.32
N PRO A 270 -7.83 12.40 2.15
CA PRO A 270 -7.94 13.45 3.16
C PRO A 270 -8.60 12.99 4.46
N VAL A 271 -9.24 11.82 4.47
CA VAL A 271 -9.85 11.22 5.67
C VAL A 271 -8.88 10.28 6.38
N SER A 272 -8.41 9.24 5.69
CA SER A 272 -7.60 8.18 6.32
C SER A 272 -6.11 8.50 6.40
N GLY A 273 -5.62 9.35 5.48
CA GLY A 273 -4.20 9.60 5.21
C GLY A 273 -3.52 8.50 4.38
N MET A 274 -4.26 7.48 3.93
CA MET A 274 -3.71 6.42 3.08
C MET A 274 -3.45 6.93 1.66
N HIS A 275 -2.46 6.36 0.99
CA HIS A 275 -2.12 6.79 -0.37
C HIS A 275 -3.09 6.21 -1.43
N CYS A 276 -3.66 7.07 -2.26
CA CYS A 276 -4.48 6.72 -3.41
C CYS A 276 -3.59 6.40 -4.62
N TRP A 277 -3.40 5.10 -4.89
CA TRP A 277 -2.34 4.60 -5.78
C TRP A 277 -2.58 4.77 -7.28
N HIS A 278 -3.82 4.83 -7.75
CA HIS A 278 -4.10 5.04 -9.18
C HIS A 278 -3.48 6.36 -9.64
N GLN A 279 -2.93 6.39 -10.86
CA GLN A 279 -2.28 7.58 -11.39
C GLN A 279 -2.93 7.98 -12.72
N ARG A 280 -3.35 9.23 -12.83
CA ARG A 280 -3.63 9.83 -14.14
C ARG A 280 -2.29 10.05 -14.83
N VAL A 281 -2.06 9.38 -15.95
CA VAL A 281 -0.80 9.47 -16.70
C VAL A 281 -1.05 9.78 -18.16
N LYS A 282 -0.03 10.28 -18.85
CA LYS A 282 0.00 10.35 -20.31
C LYS A 282 1.02 9.38 -20.87
N VAL A 283 0.67 8.67 -21.94
CA VAL A 283 1.55 7.66 -22.55
C VAL A 283 1.88 8.03 -23.98
N PHE A 284 3.17 8.03 -24.31
CA PHE A 284 3.67 8.34 -25.63
C PHE A 284 4.66 7.27 -26.08
N LYS A 285 4.83 7.10 -27.39
CA LYS A 285 6.01 6.42 -27.92
C LYS A 285 7.24 7.22 -27.49
N ALA A 286 8.28 6.53 -27.03
CA ALA A 286 9.50 7.18 -26.60
C ALA A 286 10.17 7.91 -27.77
N ASP A 287 10.73 9.09 -27.49
CA ASP A 287 11.47 9.89 -28.47
C ASP A 287 12.85 9.28 -28.76
N ARG A 288 13.47 9.64 -29.90
CA ARG A 288 14.73 9.02 -30.37
C ARG A 288 15.90 9.08 -29.37
N GLY A 289 15.92 10.05 -28.47
CA GLY A 289 16.97 10.23 -27.46
C GLY A 289 16.66 9.61 -26.10
N GLU A 290 15.44 9.12 -25.89
CA GLU A 290 14.98 8.54 -24.64
C GLU A 290 15.38 7.07 -24.56
N ARG A 291 15.87 6.64 -23.39
CA ARG A 291 16.38 5.28 -23.18
C ARG A 291 15.57 4.55 -22.13
N TYR A 292 15.53 3.23 -22.24
CA TYR A 292 14.96 2.38 -21.19
C TYR A 292 15.56 2.73 -19.82
N GLY A 293 14.71 2.88 -18.80
CA GLY A 293 15.14 3.19 -17.44
C GLY A 293 15.44 4.67 -17.17
N ASP A 294 15.31 5.55 -18.17
CA ASP A 294 15.36 7.00 -17.92
C ASP A 294 14.17 7.41 -17.03
N ILE A 295 14.46 8.15 -15.96
CA ILE A 295 13.46 8.71 -15.04
C ILE A 295 13.78 10.19 -14.79
N GLN A 296 12.75 11.02 -14.75
CA GLN A 296 12.86 12.42 -14.34
C GLN A 296 11.77 12.77 -13.34
N VAL A 297 12.13 13.52 -12.29
CA VAL A 297 11.21 13.94 -11.22
C VAL A 297 11.49 15.38 -10.83
N ASP A 298 10.44 16.14 -10.52
CA ASP A 298 10.49 17.51 -10.01
C ASP A 298 9.93 17.53 -8.57
N THR A 299 10.79 17.85 -7.59
CA THR A 299 10.40 17.82 -6.18
C THR A 299 9.49 18.98 -5.79
N ALA A 300 9.59 20.13 -6.46
CA ALA A 300 8.70 21.26 -6.24
C ALA A 300 7.28 20.91 -6.66
N LYS A 301 7.12 20.29 -7.84
CA LYS A 301 5.81 19.77 -8.28
C LYS A 301 5.23 18.74 -7.31
N SER A 302 6.06 17.86 -6.77
CA SER A 302 5.62 16.87 -5.77
C SER A 302 5.05 17.54 -4.52
N PHE A 303 5.72 18.58 -4.01
CA PHE A 303 5.26 19.30 -2.84
C PHE A 303 4.02 20.17 -3.12
N GLU A 304 3.96 20.82 -4.28
CA GLU A 304 2.77 21.56 -4.72
C GLU A 304 1.54 20.64 -4.86
N HIS A 305 1.72 19.45 -5.43
CA HIS A 305 0.65 18.47 -5.54
C HIS A 305 0.16 17.99 -4.17
N TYR A 306 1.08 17.70 -3.26
CA TYR A 306 0.73 17.36 -1.88
C TYR A 306 -0.10 18.46 -1.20
N LYS A 307 0.24 19.74 -1.40
CA LYS A 307 -0.53 20.87 -0.85
C LYS A 307 -1.97 20.90 -1.38
N LYS A 308 -2.19 20.63 -2.67
CA LYS A 308 -3.55 20.54 -3.25
C LYS A 308 -4.40 19.47 -2.55
N TRP A 309 -3.81 18.34 -2.17
CA TRP A 309 -4.52 17.30 -1.41
C TRP A 309 -4.77 17.70 0.04
N MET A 310 -3.83 18.41 0.66
CA MET A 310 -4.01 18.93 2.02
C MET A 310 -5.17 19.93 2.13
N GLU A 311 -5.48 20.68 1.06
CA GLU A 311 -6.65 21.57 1.00
C GLU A 311 -7.98 20.80 1.10
N MET A 312 -8.01 19.50 0.78
CA MET A 312 -9.20 18.66 0.90
C MET A 312 -9.40 18.10 2.32
N ALA A 313 -8.37 18.19 3.18
CA ALA A 313 -8.42 17.66 4.53
C ALA A 313 -9.15 18.61 5.50
N ARG A 314 -9.84 18.04 6.48
CA ARG A 314 -10.52 18.79 7.54
C ARG A 314 -9.60 18.83 8.77
N PRO A 315 -9.06 20.00 9.16
CA PRO A 315 -8.00 20.07 10.15
C PRO A 315 -8.51 19.79 11.58
N ALA A 316 -7.59 19.30 12.42
CA ALA A 316 -7.76 19.26 13.87
C ALA A 316 -7.97 20.68 14.46
N PRO A 317 -8.52 20.81 15.68
CA PRO A 317 -8.97 19.74 16.56
C PRO A 317 -10.34 19.16 16.15
N GLY A 318 -10.54 17.90 16.50
CA GLY A 318 -11.85 17.29 16.66
C GLY A 318 -12.34 17.38 18.11
N PRO A 319 -13.41 16.64 18.45
CA PRO A 319 -13.96 16.56 19.81
C PRO A 319 -12.89 16.34 20.89
N GLY A 320 -13.00 17.06 22.01
CA GLY A 320 -12.08 16.96 23.14
C GLY A 320 -10.66 17.50 22.88
N GLY A 321 -10.46 18.32 21.84
CA GLY A 321 -9.14 18.87 21.51
C GLY A 321 -8.19 17.84 20.88
N LEU A 322 -8.74 16.74 20.37
CA LEU A 322 -7.99 15.60 19.84
C LEU A 322 -7.66 15.76 18.35
N ARG A 323 -6.54 15.20 17.93
CA ARG A 323 -6.06 15.14 16.54
C ARG A 323 -6.72 14.02 15.72
N ARG A 324 -7.21 12.97 16.39
CA ARG A 324 -7.85 11.78 15.78
C ARG A 324 -8.70 11.02 16.82
N PRO A 325 -9.76 10.28 16.43
CA PRO A 325 -10.50 9.42 17.35
C PRO A 325 -9.59 8.37 18.02
N LEU A 326 -9.77 8.16 19.33
CA LEU A 326 -8.95 7.22 20.10
C LEU A 326 -9.24 5.76 19.76
N TRP A 327 -10.44 5.43 19.28
CA TRP A 327 -10.87 4.07 18.96
C TRP A 327 -10.48 3.62 17.55
N PHE A 328 -9.96 4.51 16.70
CA PHE A 328 -9.45 4.10 15.39
C PHE A 328 -8.15 3.32 15.55
N PHE A 329 -8.09 2.14 14.95
CA PHE A 329 -6.92 1.29 14.99
C PHE A 329 -5.70 1.99 14.39
N ARG A 330 -4.54 1.83 15.04
CA ARG A 330 -3.27 2.37 14.60
C ARG A 330 -2.15 1.39 14.93
N PRO A 331 -1.35 0.95 13.94
CA PRO A 331 -0.09 0.28 14.22
C PRO A 331 0.81 1.17 15.09
N ASN A 332 1.41 0.61 16.14
CA ASN A 332 2.19 1.37 17.13
C ASN A 332 1.37 2.51 17.75
N ARG A 333 0.17 2.20 18.28
CA ARG A 333 -0.74 3.16 18.91
C ARG A 333 0.00 3.99 19.98
N PRO A 334 0.09 5.32 19.83
CA PRO A 334 0.76 6.16 20.82
C PRO A 334 -0.09 6.31 22.08
N GLN A 335 0.52 6.83 23.15
CA GLN A 335 -0.18 7.16 24.40
C GLN A 335 -1.29 8.20 24.15
N PRO A 336 -2.39 8.18 24.93
CA PRO A 336 -3.52 9.10 24.76
C PRO A 336 -3.14 10.59 24.67
N GLU A 337 -2.13 11.02 25.42
CA GLU A 337 -1.64 12.41 25.46
C GLU A 337 -1.12 12.89 24.10
N ALA A 338 -0.54 11.98 23.30
CA ALA A 338 -0.03 12.29 21.96
C ALA A 338 -1.15 12.62 20.95
N TYR A 339 -2.42 12.36 21.29
CA TYR A 339 -3.57 12.75 20.48
C TYR A 339 -4.00 14.18 20.74
N LYS A 340 -3.58 14.83 21.82
CA LYS A 340 -3.97 16.22 22.11
C LYS A 340 -3.14 17.20 21.27
N LEU A 341 -3.74 18.33 20.91
CA LEU A 341 -2.97 19.47 20.42
C LEU A 341 -2.14 20.07 21.58
N PRO A 342 -0.93 20.60 21.32
CA PRO A 342 -0.23 21.46 22.26
C PRO A 342 -1.17 22.62 22.61
N GLY A 343 -1.32 22.88 23.91
CA GLY A 343 -2.09 24.01 24.41
C GLY A 343 -1.45 25.36 24.11
#